data_AF-A0A821MHC5-F1
#
_entry.id   AF-A0A821MHC5-F1
#
_cell.length_a   1.000
_cell.length_b   1.000
_cell.length_c   1.000
_cell.angle_alpha   90.00
_cell.angle_beta   90.00
_cell.angle_gamma   90.00
#
_symmetry.space_group_name_H-M   'P 1'
#
loop_
_entity.id
_entity.type
_entity.pdbx_description
1 polymer ?
#
loop_
_entity_poly.entity_id
_entity_poly.type
_entity_poly.pdbx_seq_one_letter_code
_entity_poly.pdbx_strand_id
1 'polypeptide(L)'
;MSTQAIKKFKTEKGKYMLSYEGYIYTLERKTDVKLIFRCQRRDCKDAAGQLPQGDTLLRTIRRQRPAPSTNNDNRLPDNLKQTDRGENFVLHEDEKLIIFTTATNLSVLKTCKHWFVDGTFK
;
A
#
# COMPACT_ATOMS: atom_id res chain seq x y z
N MET A 1 -20.87 18.90 21.48
CA MET A 1 -19.68 18.15 21.02
C MET A 1 -18.69 18.10 22.18
N SER A 2 -18.45 16.93 22.77
CA SER A 2 -17.56 16.80 23.93
C SER A 2 -16.12 16.64 23.44
N THR A 3 -15.28 17.63 23.72
CA THR A 3 -13.84 17.60 23.39
C THR A 3 -13.16 16.60 24.32
N GLN A 4 -12.87 15.39 23.83
CA GLN A 4 -12.22 14.37 24.65
C GLN A 4 -10.73 14.71 24.82
N ALA A 5 -10.30 14.86 26.07
CA ALA A 5 -8.94 15.29 26.40
C ALA A 5 -7.93 14.13 26.29
N ILE A 6 -6.79 14.43 25.65
CA ILE A 6 -5.64 13.52 25.59
C ILE A 6 -4.96 13.47 26.96
N LYS A 7 -4.83 12.27 27.53
CA LYS A 7 -4.11 12.05 28.81
C LYS A 7 -2.78 11.34 28.58
N LYS A 8 -1.67 11.90 29.06
CA LYS A 8 -0.33 11.29 28.98
C LYS A 8 0.06 10.74 30.35
N PHE A 9 0.62 9.54 30.40
CA PHE A 9 1.08 8.91 31.64
C PHE A 9 2.27 7.98 31.39
N LYS A 10 2.91 7.49 32.45
CA LYS A 10 4.00 6.52 32.37
C LYS A 10 3.59 5.21 33.03
N THR A 11 4.08 4.09 32.50
CA THR A 11 4.01 2.79 33.18
C THR A 11 4.93 2.77 34.40
N GLU A 12 4.73 1.79 35.28
CA GLU A 12 5.65 1.48 36.39
C GLU A 12 7.08 1.25 35.92
N LYS A 13 7.25 0.69 34.71
CA LYS A 13 8.54 0.50 34.03
C LYS A 13 9.04 1.74 33.28
N GLY A 14 8.43 2.91 33.51
CA GLY A 14 8.85 4.20 32.95
C GLY A 14 8.47 4.48 31.49
N LYS A 15 7.80 3.54 30.80
CA LYS A 15 7.39 3.70 29.39
C LYS A 15 6.28 4.75 29.23
N TYR A 16 6.40 5.65 28.26
CA TYR A 16 5.39 6.66 27.94
C TYR A 16 4.14 6.05 27.29
N MET A 17 2.98 6.47 27.79
CA MET A 17 1.66 6.06 27.32
C MET A 17 0.73 7.26 27.09
N LEU A 18 -0.28 7.04 26.26
CA LEU A 18 -1.32 7.99 25.91
C LEU A 18 -2.68 7.32 26.09
N SER A 19 -3.64 8.01 26.69
CA SER A 19 -5.05 7.62 26.68
C SER A 19 -5.83 8.66 25.89
N TYR A 20 -6.55 8.20 24.88
CA TYR A 20 -7.41 9.03 24.03
C TYR A 20 -8.59 8.18 23.54
N GLU A 21 -9.80 8.74 23.59
CA GLU A 21 -11.04 8.05 23.17
C GLU A 21 -11.27 6.66 23.80
N GLY A 22 -10.85 6.48 25.06
CA GLY A 22 -10.95 5.19 25.76
C GLY A 22 -9.94 4.12 25.30
N TYR A 23 -9.04 4.48 24.37
CA TYR A 23 -7.95 3.64 23.92
C TYR A 23 -6.64 4.02 24.59
N ILE A 24 -5.80 3.00 24.79
CA ILE A 24 -4.47 3.14 25.37
C ILE A 24 -3.43 2.94 24.27
N TYR A 25 -2.52 3.90 24.14
CA TYR A 25 -1.44 3.89 23.18
C TYR A 25 -0.10 3.89 23.90
N THR A 26 0.89 3.25 23.28
CA THR A 26 2.26 3.17 23.77
C THR A 26 3.18 3.92 22.83
N LEU A 27 4.16 4.65 23.37
CA LEU A 27 5.16 5.30 22.54
C LEU A 27 5.93 4.25 21.71
N GLU A 28 5.90 4.41 20.40
CA GLU A 28 6.58 3.55 19.43
C GLU A 28 7.87 4.21 18.95
N ARG A 29 7.78 5.46 18.50
CA ARG A 29 8.91 6.21 17.94
C ARG A 29 8.89 7.66 18.39
N LYS A 30 10.08 8.20 18.67
CA LYS A 30 10.31 9.63 18.87
C LYS A 30 11.14 10.14 17.69
N THR A 31 10.67 11.21 17.07
CA THR A 31 11.48 12.04 16.17
C THR A 31 11.73 13.39 16.84
N ASP A 32 12.56 14.23 16.23
CA ASP A 32 12.88 15.55 16.79
C ASP A 32 11.65 16.47 16.86
N VAL A 33 10.67 16.24 15.99
CA VAL A 33 9.48 17.08 15.82
C VAL A 33 8.22 16.47 16.44
N LYS A 34 8.12 15.13 16.54
CA LYS A 34 6.89 14.48 16.99
C LYS A 34 7.11 13.15 17.70
N LEU A 35 6.10 12.75 18.47
CA LEU A 35 6.00 11.46 19.11
C LEU A 35 4.93 10.62 18.41
N ILE A 36 5.29 9.40 18.05
CA ILE A 36 4.42 8.44 17.36
C ILE A 36 4.02 7.37 18.37
N PHE A 37 2.72 7.24 18.61
CA PHE A 37 2.14 6.30 19.56
C PHE A 37 1.34 5.22 18.83
N ARG A 38 1.46 3.97 19.28
CA ARG A 38 0.75 2.80 18.75
C ARG A 38 -0.32 2.35 19.72
N CYS A 39 -1.55 2.15 19.24
CA CYS A 39 -2.63 1.60 20.04
C CYS A 39 -2.28 0.18 20.52
N GLN A 40 -2.51 -0.14 21.79
CA GLN A 40 -2.26 -1.49 22.33
C GLN A 40 -3.33 -2.50 21.94
N ARG A 41 -4.52 -2.02 21.55
CA ARG A 41 -5.61 -2.88 21.06
C ARG A 41 -5.34 -3.29 19.62
N ARG A 42 -5.15 -4.60 19.40
CA ARG A 42 -4.99 -5.21 18.06
C ARG A 42 -6.25 -5.07 17.19
N ASP A 43 -7.39 -4.83 17.83
CA ASP A 43 -8.73 -4.67 17.25
C ASP A 43 -9.12 -3.19 17.04
N CYS A 44 -8.16 -2.26 17.06
CA CYS A 44 -8.42 -0.86 16.74
C CYS A 44 -9.11 -0.76 15.35
N LYS A 45 -10.38 -0.36 15.36
CA LYS A 45 -11.34 -0.58 14.27
C LYS A 45 -10.97 0.08 12.94
N ASP A 46 -10.09 1.08 12.95
CA ASP A 46 -9.62 1.73 11.71
C ASP A 46 -8.51 0.98 10.98
N ALA A 47 -7.80 0.05 11.63
CA ALA A 47 -6.76 -0.76 11.00
C ALA A 47 -7.11 -2.26 10.94
N ALA A 48 -8.00 -2.73 11.82
CA ALA A 48 -8.32 -4.15 11.94
C ALA A 48 -9.07 -4.72 10.71
N GLY A 49 -9.77 -3.89 9.94
CA GLY A 49 -10.47 -4.32 8.73
C GLY A 49 -9.55 -4.64 7.53
N GLN A 50 -8.27 -4.24 7.58
CA GLN A 50 -7.31 -4.42 6.47
C GLN A 50 -6.09 -5.27 6.82
N LEU A 51 -5.96 -5.69 8.09
CA LEU A 51 -4.82 -6.50 8.52
C LEU A 51 -5.21 -7.98 8.53
N PRO A 52 -4.46 -8.85 7.84
CA PRO A 52 -4.67 -10.29 7.94
C PRO A 52 -4.41 -10.75 9.39
N GLN A 53 -4.96 -11.91 9.76
CA GLN A 53 -4.81 -12.47 11.11
C GLN A 53 -3.34 -12.51 11.56
N GLY A 54 -3.11 -12.39 12.88
CA GLY A 54 -1.77 -12.28 13.47
C GLY A 54 -0.80 -13.39 13.05
N ASP A 55 -1.31 -14.61 12.85
CA ASP A 55 -0.51 -15.76 12.40
C ASP A 55 -0.10 -15.63 10.92
N THR A 56 -0.82 -14.85 10.13
CA THR A 56 -0.49 -14.51 8.75
C THR A 56 0.54 -13.38 8.65
N LEU A 57 0.59 -12.47 9.65
CA LEU A 57 1.51 -11.33 9.68
C LEU A 57 2.98 -11.74 9.95
N LEU A 58 3.21 -12.91 10.56
CA LEU A 58 4.56 -13.44 10.80
C LEU A 58 5.20 -14.05 9.55
N ARG A 59 4.44 -14.29 8.48
CA ARG A 59 5.03 -14.52 7.17
C ARG A 59 5.40 -13.17 6.62
N THR A 60 6.69 -12.83 6.65
CA THR A 60 7.25 -11.86 5.72
C THR A 60 6.73 -12.27 4.34
N ILE A 61 5.79 -11.49 3.77
CA ILE A 61 5.33 -11.68 2.40
C ILE A 61 6.52 -11.28 1.54
N ARG A 62 7.47 -12.19 1.38
CA ARG A 62 8.43 -12.13 0.30
C ARG A 62 7.58 -12.31 -0.94
N ARG A 63 7.29 -11.22 -1.64
CA ARG A 63 6.76 -11.25 -3.00
C ARG A 63 7.85 -11.82 -3.93
N GLN A 64 8.23 -13.06 -3.72
CA GLN A 64 8.95 -13.83 -4.71
C GLN A 64 7.88 -14.33 -5.67
N ARG A 65 7.68 -13.57 -6.75
CA ARG A 65 7.02 -14.13 -7.92
C ARG A 65 7.97 -15.20 -8.46
N PRO A 66 7.59 -16.49 -8.53
CA PRO A 66 8.33 -17.40 -9.39
C PRO A 66 8.31 -16.75 -10.77
N ALA A 67 9.49 -16.37 -11.27
CA ALA A 67 9.60 -15.86 -12.61
C ALA A 67 9.14 -17.00 -13.53
N PRO A 68 8.12 -16.80 -14.38
CA PRO A 68 7.80 -17.79 -15.39
C PRO A 68 9.06 -18.05 -16.22
N SER A 69 9.24 -19.29 -16.68
CA SER A 69 10.33 -19.63 -17.59
C SER A 69 10.33 -18.64 -18.74
N THR A 70 11.42 -17.88 -18.89
CA THR A 70 11.58 -16.87 -19.93
C THR A 70 11.41 -17.57 -21.28
N ASN A 71 10.33 -17.26 -22.01
CA ASN A 71 10.31 -17.54 -23.43
C ASN A 71 11.43 -16.70 -24.06
N ASN A 72 12.29 -17.32 -24.88
CA ASN A 72 13.52 -16.71 -25.42
C ASN A 72 13.29 -15.41 -26.25
N ASP A 73 12.04 -15.09 -26.58
CA ASP A 73 11.67 -13.97 -27.46
C ASP A 73 11.41 -12.66 -26.70
N ASN A 74 11.48 -12.64 -25.36
CA ASN A 74 11.19 -11.46 -24.51
C ASN A 74 9.82 -10.77 -24.74
N ARG A 75 8.95 -11.34 -25.57
CA ARG A 75 7.62 -10.82 -25.92
C ARG A 75 6.57 -11.29 -24.94
N LEU A 76 5.60 -10.42 -24.67
CA LEU A 76 4.44 -10.80 -23.88
C LEU A 76 3.59 -11.84 -24.64
N PRO A 77 3.22 -12.98 -24.03
CA PRO A 77 2.29 -13.94 -24.61
C PRO A 77 0.98 -13.27 -25.04
N ASP A 78 0.40 -13.70 -26.16
CA ASP A 78 -0.80 -13.07 -26.73
C ASP A 78 -2.01 -13.13 -25.77
N ASN A 79 -2.12 -14.20 -24.98
CA ASN A 79 -3.15 -14.35 -23.96
C ASN A 79 -3.03 -13.34 -22.79
N LEU A 80 -1.91 -12.61 -22.69
CA LEU A 80 -1.68 -11.57 -21.69
C LEU A 80 -1.78 -10.16 -22.28
N LYS A 81 -2.02 -10.02 -23.60
CA LYS A 81 -2.17 -8.72 -24.27
C LYS A 81 -3.56 -8.14 -24.14
N GLN A 82 -4.53 -8.93 -23.68
CA GLN A 82 -5.92 -8.52 -23.51
C GLN A 82 -6.33 -8.54 -22.03
N THR A 83 -7.23 -7.66 -21.67
CA THR A 83 -7.93 -7.68 -20.37
C THR A 83 -8.95 -8.83 -20.34
N ASP A 84 -9.44 -9.18 -19.16
CA ASP A 84 -10.54 -10.15 -19.00
C ASP A 84 -11.85 -9.75 -19.72
N ARG A 85 -11.94 -8.49 -20.16
CA ARG A 85 -13.06 -7.92 -20.92
C ARG A 85 -12.81 -7.94 -22.44
N GLY A 86 -11.67 -8.46 -22.90
CA GLY A 86 -11.29 -8.51 -24.31
C GLY A 86 -10.71 -7.20 -24.86
N GLU A 87 -10.49 -6.18 -24.03
CA GLU A 87 -9.82 -4.94 -24.48
C GLU A 87 -8.31 -5.17 -24.61
N ASN A 88 -7.68 -4.59 -25.65
CA ASN A 88 -6.23 -4.56 -25.79
C ASN A 88 -5.61 -3.74 -24.64
N PHE A 89 -4.73 -4.38 -23.88
CA PHE A 89 -4.03 -3.82 -22.72
C PHE A 89 -2.58 -3.42 -23.02
N VAL A 90 -1.98 -4.00 -24.07
CA VAL A 90 -0.70 -3.54 -24.60
C VAL A 90 -0.99 -2.59 -25.76
N LEU A 91 -0.93 -1.28 -25.51
CA LEU A 91 -1.27 -0.26 -26.52
C LEU A 91 -0.07 0.01 -27.46
N HIS A 92 1.15 -0.05 -26.92
CA HIS A 92 2.38 0.19 -27.66
C HIS A 92 3.49 -0.73 -27.15
N GLU A 93 4.24 -1.33 -28.06
CA GLU A 93 5.40 -2.18 -27.78
C GLU A 93 6.45 -1.93 -28.86
N ASP A 94 7.56 -1.30 -28.47
CA ASP A 94 8.77 -1.16 -29.29
C ASP A 94 10.01 -1.65 -28.52
N GLU A 95 11.19 -1.52 -29.13
CA GLU A 95 12.46 -2.00 -28.54
C GLU A 95 12.85 -1.31 -27.22
N LYS A 96 12.31 -0.12 -26.93
CA LYS A 96 12.70 0.74 -25.80
C LYS A 96 11.56 0.98 -24.82
N LEU A 97 10.32 0.85 -25.26
CA LEU A 97 9.13 1.30 -24.54
C LEU A 97 7.97 0.32 -24.74
N ILE A 98 7.39 -0.07 -23.62
CA ILE A 98 6.12 -0.79 -23.59
C ILE A 98 5.13 0.06 -22.80
N ILE A 99 3.97 0.32 -23.39
CA ILE A 99 2.87 1.06 -22.75
C ILE A 99 1.72 0.10 -22.47
N PHE A 100 1.50 -0.15 -21.18
CA PHE A 100 0.37 -0.93 -20.68
C PHE A 100 -0.81 0.00 -20.37
N THR A 101 -1.80 0.03 -21.25
CA THR A 101 -3.05 0.78 -21.06
C THR A 101 -4.11 0.30 -22.04
N THR A 102 -5.37 0.70 -21.83
CA THR A 102 -6.46 0.48 -22.78
C THR A 102 -6.86 1.78 -23.45
N ALA A 103 -7.55 1.71 -24.59
CA ALA A 103 -8.10 2.91 -25.26
C ALA A 103 -9.06 3.69 -24.34
N THR A 104 -9.81 2.98 -23.50
CA THR A 104 -10.69 3.54 -22.47
C THR A 104 -9.88 4.34 -21.45
N ASN A 105 -8.83 3.75 -20.89
CA ASN A 105 -7.95 4.45 -19.93
C ASN A 105 -7.28 5.68 -20.56
N LEU A 106 -6.87 5.61 -21.82
CA LEU A 106 -6.28 6.74 -22.54
C LEU A 106 -7.30 7.88 -22.75
N SER A 107 -8.55 7.53 -23.05
CA SER A 107 -9.64 8.50 -23.18
C SER A 107 -9.90 9.22 -21.86
N VAL A 108 -9.88 8.50 -20.74
CA VAL A 108 -9.99 9.09 -19.40
C VAL A 108 -8.80 10.02 -19.13
N LEU A 109 -7.56 9.56 -19.37
CA LEU A 109 -6.35 10.37 -19.19
C LEU A 109 -6.38 11.66 -20.01
N LYS A 110 -6.92 11.61 -21.24
CA LYS A 110 -7.08 12.79 -22.12
C LYS A 110 -8.00 13.87 -21.51
N THR A 111 -8.93 13.49 -20.65
CA THR A 111 -9.82 14.44 -19.97
C THR A 111 -9.16 15.14 -18.77
N CYS A 112 -8.06 14.57 -18.25
CA CYS A 112 -7.37 15.08 -17.08
C CYS A 112 -6.42 16.22 -17.45
N LYS A 113 -6.59 17.39 -16.80
CA LYS A 113 -5.71 18.56 -16.99
C LYS A 113 -4.29 18.36 -16.43
N HIS A 114 -4.16 17.52 -15.40
CA HIS A 114 -2.91 17.29 -14.69
C HIS A 114 -2.66 15.80 -14.54
N TRP A 115 -1.45 15.34 -14.85
CA TRP A 115 -1.01 13.96 -14.67
C TRP A 115 0.06 13.91 -13.59
N PHE A 116 -0.16 13.09 -12.58
CA PHE A 116 0.84 12.78 -11.56
C PHE A 116 1.36 11.38 -11.83
N VAL A 117 2.65 11.26 -12.09
CA VAL A 117 3.29 10.00 -12.47
C VAL A 117 4.47 9.76 -11.55
N ASP A 118 4.57 8.54 -11.03
CA ASP A 118 5.70 8.07 -10.23
C ASP A 118 6.38 6.90 -10.95
N GLY A 119 7.70 6.85 -10.90
CA GLY A 119 8.53 5.93 -11.67
C GLY A 119 9.38 5.06 -10.76
N THR A 120 9.38 3.75 -11.01
CA THR A 120 10.36 2.83 -10.41
C THR A 120 11.45 2.55 -11.44
N PHE A 121 12.61 3.19 -11.27
CA PHE A 121 13.77 2.97 -12.11
C PHE A 121 14.65 1.87 -11.51
N LYS A 122 15.34 1.10 -12.36
CA LYS A 122 16.40 0.16 -11.97
C LYS A 122 17.76 0.77 -12.25
#